data_AF-A0A3B7MXW3-F1
#
_entry.id   AF-A0A3B7MXW3-F1
#
_cell.length_a   1.000
_cell.length_b   1.000
_cell.length_c   1.000
_cell.angle_alpha   90.00
_cell.angle_beta   90.00
_cell.angle_gamma   90.00
#
_symmetry.space_group_name_H-M   'P 1'
#
loop_
_entity.id
_entity.type
_entity.pdbx_description
1 polymer ?
#
loop_
_entity_poly.entity_id
_entity_poly.type
_entity_poly.pdbx_seq_one_letter_code
_entity_poly.pdbx_strand_id
1 'polypeptide(L)'
;MITRRNFLRNFGLAGAAFSAPAALTHAASTSLITGLTIKGRVQSNGSGIANVAVTDGYSVATTDKKGNYTINAHSAAEFVYISVPAGYAFPHDKGIAQFYQALTQKEGALKADFHLEKLTTDDTKHNFVVWADTQIISAKDGELLKTQSAPDLRQLVAGYPQGTLFHGIGCGDLVWDHFELFADYRAAVDITGVPFFNVIGNHDMDIDGGSDDVSAKTFKQQFGPTYYSFNRGKVHYIVLDNVFFIGTAKKYIGYLTEAQLRWLEQDLALVKPGSTVVVSNHIPTDTGNQRRNKLEEEAIGGTVSNRNQLYKLLKPFKTHIMSGHTHVNEKWEKDNLMEHVHGTVCGAWWTGPICSDGTPNGYGVYEVDGDELKWYYKSTGKEKDHQLRVYGKGKLATAPDEIVANIWNWDPKWKIEWWEDDVAKGIMEQRVALDPWSIELHGGPQLPKKHKFVEPTLTDHLFFARPSAAAKKITVKATDRFGQVFTETMQLV
;
A
#
# COMPACT_ATOMS: atom_id res chain seq x y z
N MET A 1 -24.46 33.82 36.15
CA MET A 1 -25.76 33.27 35.73
C MET A 1 -26.59 34.38 35.10
N ILE A 2 -26.80 34.34 33.78
CA ILE A 2 -27.74 35.20 33.07
C ILE A 2 -28.56 34.29 32.15
N THR A 3 -29.88 34.24 32.38
CA THR A 3 -30.80 33.25 31.83
C THR A 3 -31.48 33.70 30.54
N ARG A 4 -31.66 32.73 29.63
CA ARG A 4 -32.20 32.72 28.24
C ARG A 4 -33.61 33.33 27.96
N ARG A 5 -34.11 34.32 28.71
CA ARG A 5 -35.52 34.77 28.58
C ARG A 5 -35.82 36.16 28.02
N ASN A 6 -34.82 36.94 27.58
CA ASN A 6 -35.04 38.32 27.12
C ASN A 6 -34.82 38.60 25.62
N PHE A 7 -34.72 37.58 24.75
CA PHE A 7 -34.40 37.81 23.32
C PHE A 7 -35.61 37.72 22.35
N LEU A 8 -36.82 37.38 22.81
CA LEU A 8 -37.98 37.15 21.91
C LEU A 8 -39.16 38.11 22.11
N ARG A 9 -38.89 39.36 22.49
CA ARG A 9 -39.88 40.44 22.46
C ARG A 9 -39.22 41.66 21.86
N ASN A 10 -39.34 41.82 20.55
CA ASN A 10 -39.42 43.08 19.81
C ASN A 10 -38.95 42.84 18.37
N PHE A 11 -39.85 42.38 17.50
CA PHE A 11 -39.86 42.80 16.09
C PHE A 11 -41.21 42.40 15.50
N GLY A 12 -42.22 43.21 15.83
CA GLY A 12 -43.54 43.18 15.21
C GLY A 12 -43.87 44.58 14.70
N LEU A 13 -44.13 44.65 13.39
CA LEU A 13 -45.01 45.62 12.71
C LEU A 13 -44.56 47.09 12.58
N ALA A 14 -43.99 47.41 11.42
CA ALA A 14 -44.23 48.64 10.63
C ALA A 14 -43.59 48.39 9.24
N GLY A 15 -44.18 48.65 8.08
CA GLY A 15 -45.48 49.18 7.67
C GLY A 15 -45.53 49.02 6.14
N ALA A 16 -46.72 48.81 5.59
CA ALA A 16 -46.96 48.68 4.16
C ALA A 16 -46.87 50.04 3.45
N ALA A 17 -46.23 50.06 2.27
CA ALA A 17 -46.62 50.79 1.05
C ALA A 17 -45.38 51.25 0.26
N PHE A 18 -45.06 50.54 -0.83
CA PHE A 18 -44.74 51.13 -2.14
C PHE A 18 -44.75 49.99 -3.16
N SER A 19 -45.88 49.86 -3.87
CA SER A 19 -46.02 49.04 -5.06
C SER A 19 -45.37 49.74 -6.24
N ALA A 20 -44.20 49.27 -6.68
CA ALA A 20 -43.65 49.54 -7.99
C ALA A 20 -43.71 48.23 -8.81
N PRO A 21 -44.09 48.26 -10.10
CA PRO A 21 -44.03 47.05 -10.92
C PRO A 21 -42.56 46.71 -11.14
N ALA A 22 -42.12 45.58 -10.58
CA ALA A 22 -40.85 44.97 -10.95
C ALA A 22 -40.94 44.63 -12.44
N ALA A 23 -40.29 45.44 -13.27
CA ALA A 23 -39.99 45.05 -14.64
C ALA A 23 -39.25 43.72 -14.57
N LEU A 24 -39.81 42.69 -15.20
CA LEU A 24 -39.13 41.43 -15.51
C LEU A 24 -37.93 41.75 -16.40
N THR A 25 -36.79 42.09 -15.80
CA THR A 25 -35.52 41.96 -16.46
C THR A 25 -35.32 40.47 -16.68
N HIS A 26 -35.45 40.04 -17.94
CA HIS A 26 -34.87 38.77 -18.36
C HIS A 26 -33.38 38.88 -18.03
N ALA A 27 -32.98 38.28 -16.90
CA ALA A 27 -31.58 38.03 -16.64
C ALA A 27 -31.10 37.19 -17.81
N ALA A 28 -30.29 37.83 -18.65
CA ALA A 28 -29.64 37.20 -19.77
C ALA A 28 -28.99 35.91 -19.27
N SER A 29 -29.30 34.82 -19.98
CA SER A 29 -28.51 33.60 -20.12
C SER A 29 -27.52 33.35 -18.98
N THR A 30 -27.89 32.39 -18.13
CA THR A 30 -26.97 31.46 -17.46
C THR A 30 -25.54 31.59 -17.98
N SER A 31 -24.66 32.16 -17.16
CA SER A 31 -23.22 31.98 -17.34
C SER A 31 -22.98 30.47 -17.38
N LEU A 32 -22.81 29.94 -18.59
CA LEU A 32 -22.35 28.56 -18.79
C LEU A 32 -21.04 28.51 -18.03
N ILE A 33 -20.99 27.77 -16.93
CA ILE A 33 -19.73 27.40 -16.31
C ILE A 33 -18.95 26.73 -17.45
N THR A 34 -17.90 27.38 -17.95
CA THR A 34 -17.07 26.90 -19.05
C THR A 34 -16.17 25.77 -18.55
N GLY A 35 -16.78 24.70 -18.04
CA GLY A 35 -16.05 23.51 -17.60
C GLY A 35 -15.43 22.76 -18.77
N LEU A 36 -14.43 21.94 -18.48
CA LEU A 36 -13.85 21.04 -19.47
C LEU A 36 -14.74 19.82 -19.68
N THR A 37 -15.16 19.57 -20.91
CA THR A 37 -15.76 18.29 -21.31
C THR A 37 -14.70 17.39 -21.95
N ILE A 38 -14.47 16.22 -21.37
CA ILE A 38 -13.57 15.21 -21.90
C ILE A 38 -14.39 14.15 -22.62
N LYS A 39 -14.05 13.85 -23.87
CA LYS A 39 -14.65 12.77 -24.66
C LYS A 39 -13.57 11.84 -25.17
N GLY A 40 -13.89 10.57 -25.30
CA GLY A 40 -12.88 9.62 -25.71
C GLY A 40 -13.43 8.25 -26.00
N ARG A 41 -12.52 7.37 -26.42
CA ARG A 41 -12.81 5.97 -26.66
C ARG A 41 -11.75 5.07 -26.03
N VAL A 42 -12.19 4.05 -25.31
CA VAL A 42 -11.34 2.94 -24.87
C VAL A 42 -11.48 1.79 -25.87
N GLN A 43 -10.38 1.33 -26.45
CA GLN A 43 -10.40 0.36 -27.53
C GLN A 43 -9.20 -0.60 -27.53
N SER A 44 -9.38 -1.74 -28.19
CA SER A 44 -8.31 -2.68 -28.53
C SER A 44 -8.43 -3.07 -30.00
N ASN A 45 -7.36 -2.87 -30.78
CA ASN A 45 -7.34 -3.15 -32.22
C ASN A 45 -8.55 -2.56 -32.98
N GLY A 46 -8.92 -1.30 -32.66
CA GLY A 46 -10.06 -0.59 -33.25
C GLY A 46 -11.46 -0.99 -32.74
N SER A 47 -11.55 -2.07 -31.96
CA SER A 47 -12.79 -2.52 -31.33
C SER A 47 -12.98 -1.83 -29.98
N GLY A 48 -14.16 -1.28 -29.74
CA GLY A 48 -14.48 -0.61 -28.48
C GLY A 48 -14.59 -1.58 -27.31
N ILE A 49 -14.18 -1.15 -26.13
CA ILE A 49 -14.28 -1.93 -24.90
C ILE A 49 -15.34 -1.29 -24.02
N ALA A 50 -16.41 -2.04 -23.74
CA ALA A 50 -17.55 -1.58 -22.95
C ALA A 50 -17.30 -1.68 -21.44
N ASN A 51 -18.03 -0.87 -20.67
CA ASN A 51 -18.05 -0.88 -19.20
C ASN A 51 -16.67 -0.65 -18.54
N VAL A 52 -15.74 0.00 -19.25
CA VAL A 52 -14.47 0.43 -18.64
C VAL A 52 -14.74 1.67 -17.82
N ALA A 53 -14.35 1.65 -16.55
CA ALA A 53 -14.40 2.82 -15.69
C ALA A 53 -13.38 3.86 -16.17
N VAL A 54 -13.85 5.10 -16.35
CA VAL A 54 -13.03 6.25 -16.71
C VAL A 54 -13.30 7.35 -15.70
N THR A 55 -12.26 7.99 -15.20
CA THR A 55 -12.37 8.97 -14.12
C THR A 55 -11.41 10.13 -14.32
N ASP A 56 -11.77 11.27 -13.71
CA ASP A 56 -10.92 12.45 -13.56
C ASP A 56 -10.37 12.62 -12.13
N GLY A 57 -10.56 11.59 -11.29
CA GLY A 57 -10.26 11.58 -9.85
C GLY A 57 -11.41 12.06 -8.95
N TYR A 58 -12.48 12.61 -9.51
CA TYR A 58 -13.62 13.09 -8.72
C TYR A 58 -14.90 12.36 -9.08
N SER A 59 -15.07 12.05 -10.36
CA SER A 59 -16.24 11.41 -10.93
C SER A 59 -15.84 10.16 -11.70
N VAL A 60 -16.72 9.15 -11.72
CA VAL A 60 -16.51 7.93 -12.50
C VAL A 60 -17.62 7.80 -13.55
N ALA A 61 -17.23 7.64 -14.80
CA ALA A 61 -18.10 7.28 -15.92
C ALA A 61 -17.73 5.88 -16.44
N THR A 62 -18.62 5.26 -17.21
CA THR A 62 -18.36 3.98 -17.86
C THR A 62 -18.48 4.10 -19.38
N THR A 63 -17.65 3.34 -20.10
CA THR A 63 -17.71 3.32 -21.56
C THR A 63 -18.96 2.60 -22.07
N ASP A 64 -19.52 3.09 -23.17
CA ASP A 64 -20.62 2.43 -23.88
C ASP A 64 -20.16 1.16 -24.63
N LYS A 65 -21.10 0.47 -25.30
CA LYS A 65 -20.81 -0.74 -26.11
C LYS A 65 -19.79 -0.53 -27.22
N LYS A 66 -19.58 0.71 -27.67
CA LYS A 66 -18.60 1.09 -28.70
C LYS A 66 -17.31 1.61 -28.07
N GLY A 67 -17.17 1.60 -26.75
CA GLY A 67 -16.02 2.07 -26.00
C GLY A 67 -16.01 3.57 -25.72
N ASN A 68 -17.06 4.32 -26.11
CA ASN A 68 -17.06 5.78 -25.95
C ASN A 68 -17.42 6.19 -24.53
N TYR A 69 -16.85 7.30 -24.07
CA TYR A 69 -17.22 7.92 -22.79
C TYR A 69 -17.27 9.46 -22.90
N THR A 70 -17.88 10.10 -21.91
CA THR A 70 -17.85 11.56 -21.73
C THR A 70 -17.84 11.88 -20.24
N ILE A 71 -16.96 12.79 -19.82
CA ILE A 71 -16.85 13.29 -18.45
C ILE A 71 -16.83 14.82 -18.49
N ASN A 72 -17.60 15.46 -17.62
CA ASN A 72 -17.42 16.88 -17.32
C ASN A 72 -16.41 16.96 -16.19
N ALA A 73 -15.18 17.38 -16.50
CA ALA A 73 -14.09 17.32 -15.55
C ALA A 73 -14.32 18.31 -14.40
N HIS A 74 -14.03 17.85 -13.19
CA HIS A 74 -13.96 18.69 -12.01
C HIS A 74 -12.89 19.77 -12.20
N SER A 75 -13.09 20.96 -11.66
CA SER A 75 -12.17 22.10 -11.85
C SER A 75 -10.76 21.82 -11.34
N ALA A 76 -10.65 21.00 -10.29
CA ALA A 76 -9.39 20.55 -9.72
C ALA A 76 -8.79 19.30 -10.40
N ALA A 77 -9.47 18.68 -11.38
CA ALA A 77 -8.92 17.52 -12.07
C ALA A 77 -7.61 17.84 -12.79
N GLU A 78 -6.62 16.96 -12.63
CA GLU A 78 -5.31 17.06 -13.27
C GLU A 78 -5.10 15.99 -14.35
N PHE A 79 -5.86 14.90 -14.27
CA PHE A 79 -5.75 13.74 -15.16
C PHE A 79 -7.13 13.27 -15.60
N VAL A 80 -7.16 12.54 -16.71
CA VAL A 80 -8.21 11.56 -17.02
C VAL A 80 -7.56 10.20 -17.17
N TYR A 81 -8.16 9.17 -16.60
CA TYR A 81 -7.56 7.84 -16.54
C TYR A 81 -8.60 6.74 -16.44
N ILE A 82 -8.16 5.52 -16.72
CA ILE A 82 -9.03 4.34 -16.75
C ILE A 82 -8.66 3.35 -15.68
N SER A 83 -9.66 2.62 -15.18
CA SER A 83 -9.41 1.36 -14.48
C SER A 83 -9.21 0.28 -15.51
N VAL A 84 -7.95 -0.16 -15.71
CA VAL A 84 -7.64 -1.16 -16.74
C VAL A 84 -8.52 -2.40 -16.51
N PRO A 85 -9.33 -2.83 -17.49
CA PRO A 85 -10.24 -3.95 -17.33
C PRO A 85 -9.49 -5.29 -17.33
N ALA A 86 -10.06 -6.29 -16.66
CA ALA A 86 -9.54 -7.66 -16.70
C ALA A 86 -9.48 -8.20 -18.13
N GLY A 87 -8.52 -9.09 -18.40
CA GLY A 87 -8.25 -9.65 -19.72
C GLY A 87 -7.41 -8.76 -20.64
N TYR A 88 -6.87 -7.64 -20.14
CA TYR A 88 -6.00 -6.73 -20.89
C TYR A 88 -4.63 -6.54 -20.21
N ALA A 89 -3.60 -6.37 -21.02
CA ALA A 89 -2.27 -6.05 -20.54
C ALA A 89 -2.27 -4.65 -19.92
N PHE A 90 -1.46 -4.46 -18.87
CA PHE A 90 -1.26 -3.14 -18.29
C PHE A 90 -0.36 -2.32 -19.22
N PRO A 91 -0.83 -1.18 -19.76
CA PRO A 91 0.05 -0.31 -20.51
C PRO A 91 1.11 0.23 -19.55
N HIS A 92 2.37 0.29 -19.99
CA HIS A 92 3.47 0.77 -19.17
C HIS A 92 4.63 1.32 -20.01
N ASP A 93 5.43 2.19 -19.42
CA ASP A 93 6.74 2.60 -19.93
C ASP A 93 7.82 2.06 -18.99
N LYS A 94 8.63 1.11 -19.47
CA LYS A 94 9.70 0.47 -18.67
C LYS A 94 9.24 0.00 -17.29
N GLY A 95 8.12 -0.72 -17.27
CA GLY A 95 7.47 -1.20 -16.05
C GLY A 95 6.61 -0.16 -15.31
N ILE A 96 6.73 1.14 -15.52
CA ILE A 96 5.84 2.11 -14.84
C ILE A 96 4.49 2.17 -15.56
N ALA A 97 3.40 1.84 -14.88
CA ALA A 97 2.06 1.80 -15.47
C ALA A 97 1.63 3.14 -16.10
N GLN A 98 0.96 3.08 -17.25
CA GLN A 98 0.56 4.21 -18.10
C GLN A 98 -0.93 4.12 -18.48
N PHE A 99 -1.81 4.38 -17.53
CA PHE A 99 -3.28 4.28 -17.69
C PHE A 99 -3.98 5.65 -17.65
N TYR A 100 -3.22 6.74 -17.75
CA TYR A 100 -3.69 8.11 -17.57
C TYR A 100 -3.19 9.06 -18.66
N GLN A 101 -3.87 10.20 -18.80
CA GLN A 101 -3.46 11.34 -19.60
C GLN A 101 -3.61 12.62 -18.78
N ALA A 102 -2.57 13.46 -18.74
CA ALA A 102 -2.62 14.75 -18.08
C ALA A 102 -3.55 15.73 -18.82
N LEU A 103 -4.32 16.51 -18.08
CA LEU A 103 -5.19 17.54 -18.64
C LEU A 103 -4.37 18.80 -18.93
N THR A 104 -4.34 19.21 -20.21
CA THR A 104 -3.56 20.35 -20.67
C THR A 104 -4.34 21.67 -20.70
N GLN A 105 -5.64 21.62 -20.43
CA GLN A 105 -6.56 22.76 -20.44
C GLN A 105 -7.64 22.56 -19.37
N LYS A 106 -8.28 23.65 -18.93
CA LYS A 106 -9.31 23.65 -17.87
C LYS A 106 -10.72 23.93 -18.36
N GLU A 107 -10.87 24.33 -19.63
CA GLU A 107 -12.14 24.69 -20.23
C GLU A 107 -12.27 24.10 -21.65
N GLY A 108 -13.49 24.08 -22.18
CA GLY A 108 -13.77 23.66 -23.56
C GLY A 108 -13.92 22.15 -23.71
N ALA A 109 -13.38 21.58 -24.78
CA ALA A 109 -13.46 20.15 -25.06
C ALA A 109 -12.07 19.54 -25.29
N LEU A 110 -11.81 18.39 -24.66
CA LEU A 110 -10.59 17.60 -24.84
C LEU A 110 -10.95 16.20 -25.32
N LYS A 111 -10.15 15.66 -26.25
CA LYS A 111 -10.24 14.26 -26.67
C LYS A 111 -9.16 13.44 -25.97
N ALA A 112 -9.54 12.34 -25.33
CA ALA A 112 -8.61 11.42 -24.67
C ALA A 112 -8.97 9.97 -25.04
N ASP A 113 -8.20 9.32 -25.91
CA ASP A 113 -8.43 7.93 -26.30
C ASP A 113 -7.47 6.99 -25.56
N PHE A 114 -7.94 5.81 -25.16
CA PHE A 114 -7.11 4.79 -24.53
C PHE A 114 -7.06 3.53 -25.40
N HIS A 115 -5.85 3.02 -25.59
CA HIS A 115 -5.58 1.83 -26.38
C HIS A 115 -5.06 0.73 -25.48
N LEU A 116 -5.74 -0.41 -25.47
CA LEU A 116 -5.38 -1.56 -24.65
C LEU A 116 -5.05 -2.77 -25.52
N GLU A 117 -4.10 -3.56 -25.07
CA GLU A 117 -3.75 -4.84 -25.67
C GLU A 117 -4.44 -5.96 -24.92
N LYS A 118 -5.14 -6.84 -25.63
CA LYS A 118 -5.78 -7.99 -25.00
C LYS A 118 -4.72 -9.01 -24.59
N LEU A 119 -4.86 -9.60 -23.40
CA LEU A 119 -3.99 -10.68 -22.98
C LEU A 119 -4.20 -11.91 -23.86
N THR A 120 -3.11 -12.60 -24.15
CA THR A 120 -3.11 -13.90 -24.83
C THR A 120 -3.32 -15.07 -23.87
N THR A 121 -3.23 -14.81 -22.56
CA THR A 121 -3.38 -15.79 -21.47
C THR A 121 -4.54 -15.37 -20.57
N ASP A 122 -5.26 -16.35 -20.03
CA ASP A 122 -6.30 -16.13 -19.03
C ASP A 122 -5.70 -15.56 -17.74
N ASP A 123 -6.30 -14.51 -17.19
CA ASP A 123 -5.81 -13.78 -16.03
C ASP A 123 -6.50 -14.16 -14.71
N THR A 124 -7.33 -15.22 -14.71
CA THR A 124 -7.91 -15.78 -13.48
C THR A 124 -6.81 -16.16 -12.49
N LYS A 125 -5.68 -16.68 -12.99
CA LYS A 125 -4.47 -16.92 -12.21
C LYS A 125 -3.45 -15.86 -12.52
N HIS A 126 -2.99 -15.16 -11.50
CA HIS A 126 -1.95 -14.16 -11.62
C HIS A 126 -1.29 -13.94 -10.27
N ASN A 127 -0.14 -13.30 -10.29
CA ASN A 127 0.61 -12.98 -9.10
C ASN A 127 0.82 -11.47 -9.01
N PHE A 128 1.04 -11.00 -7.79
CA PHE A 128 1.55 -9.66 -7.56
C PHE A 128 2.56 -9.61 -6.42
N VAL A 129 3.40 -8.59 -6.47
CA VAL A 129 4.42 -8.35 -5.45
C VAL A 129 4.26 -6.96 -4.87
N VAL A 130 4.61 -6.79 -3.60
CA VAL A 130 4.55 -5.50 -2.92
C VAL A 130 5.95 -5.12 -2.44
N TRP A 131 6.50 -4.08 -3.05
CA TRP A 131 7.73 -3.42 -2.63
C TRP A 131 7.37 -2.22 -1.75
N ALA A 132 7.33 -2.45 -0.44
CA ALA A 132 7.18 -1.36 0.52
C ALA A 132 8.54 -0.76 0.85
N ASP A 133 8.60 0.58 0.90
CA ASP A 133 9.69 1.34 1.49
C ASP A 133 11.06 0.98 0.89
N THR A 134 11.28 1.31 -0.39
CA THR A 134 12.62 1.23 -0.98
C THR A 134 13.55 2.31 -0.43
N GLN A 135 12.99 3.43 0.08
CA GLN A 135 13.68 4.44 0.90
C GLN A 135 15.07 4.78 0.37
N ILE A 136 15.18 5.06 -0.94
CA ILE A 136 16.47 5.37 -1.55
C ILE A 136 16.90 6.75 -1.03
N ILE A 137 18.00 6.78 -0.26
CA ILE A 137 18.56 8.02 0.33
C ILE A 137 19.77 8.50 -0.49
N SER A 138 20.45 7.60 -1.19
CA SER A 138 21.68 7.90 -1.92
C SER A 138 21.79 7.08 -3.20
N ALA A 139 22.64 7.52 -4.13
CA ALA A 139 22.95 6.76 -5.34
C ALA A 139 23.43 5.33 -5.03
N LYS A 140 24.14 5.12 -3.91
CA LYS A 140 24.56 3.79 -3.47
C LYS A 140 23.37 2.90 -3.13
N ASP A 141 22.34 3.46 -2.51
CA ASP A 141 21.10 2.73 -2.18
C ASP A 141 20.34 2.37 -3.46
N GLY A 142 20.32 3.29 -4.44
CA GLY A 142 19.78 3.03 -5.77
C GLY A 142 20.51 1.88 -6.47
N GLU A 143 21.85 1.85 -6.39
CA GLU A 143 22.64 0.72 -6.90
C GLU A 143 22.32 -0.59 -6.16
N LEU A 144 22.14 -0.59 -4.84
CA LEU A 144 21.75 -1.79 -4.10
C LEU A 144 20.38 -2.30 -4.55
N LEU A 145 19.40 -1.42 -4.74
CA LEU A 145 18.09 -1.79 -5.27
C LEU A 145 18.19 -2.42 -6.67
N LYS A 146 18.96 -1.80 -7.58
CA LYS A 146 19.15 -2.26 -8.97
C LYS A 146 19.97 -3.55 -9.08
N THR A 147 20.86 -3.82 -8.13
CA THR A 147 21.79 -4.97 -8.20
C THR A 147 21.39 -6.14 -7.30
N GLN A 148 20.47 -5.94 -6.35
CA GLN A 148 20.03 -6.97 -5.41
C GLN A 148 18.54 -7.27 -5.53
N SER A 149 17.67 -6.36 -5.08
CA SER A 149 16.23 -6.65 -4.99
C SER A 149 15.54 -6.74 -6.36
N ALA A 150 15.92 -5.89 -7.33
CA ALA A 150 15.34 -5.94 -8.67
C ALA A 150 15.70 -7.22 -9.44
N PRO A 151 16.98 -7.65 -9.50
CA PRO A 151 17.34 -8.94 -10.09
C PRO A 151 16.74 -10.14 -9.34
N ASP A 152 16.60 -10.07 -8.01
CA ASP A 152 15.94 -11.11 -7.22
C ASP A 152 14.48 -11.29 -7.63
N LEU A 153 13.72 -10.20 -7.79
CA LEU A 153 12.34 -10.27 -8.29
C LEU A 153 12.28 -10.82 -9.72
N ARG A 154 13.17 -10.37 -10.62
CA ARG A 154 13.24 -10.93 -11.97
C ARG A 154 13.49 -12.44 -11.93
N GLN A 155 14.40 -12.90 -11.07
CA GLN A 155 14.70 -14.32 -10.89
C GLN A 155 13.50 -15.07 -10.33
N LEU A 156 12.79 -14.50 -9.35
CA LEU A 156 11.56 -15.07 -8.81
C LEU A 156 10.55 -15.28 -9.94
N VAL A 157 10.25 -14.24 -10.72
CA VAL A 157 9.30 -14.31 -11.85
C VAL A 157 9.70 -15.37 -12.86
N ALA A 158 10.99 -15.46 -13.21
CA ALA A 158 11.51 -16.48 -14.11
C ALA A 158 11.40 -17.92 -13.56
N GLY A 159 11.25 -18.07 -12.24
CA GLY A 159 11.02 -19.37 -11.58
C GLY A 159 9.57 -19.88 -11.68
N TYR A 160 8.61 -19.03 -12.06
CA TYR A 160 7.24 -19.44 -12.32
C TYR A 160 7.07 -20.00 -13.74
N PRO A 161 6.00 -20.79 -14.01
CA PRO A 161 5.70 -21.25 -15.35
C PRO A 161 5.68 -20.10 -16.38
N GLN A 162 6.25 -20.34 -17.56
CA GLN A 162 6.29 -19.33 -18.62
C GLN A 162 4.87 -18.82 -18.95
N GLY A 163 4.71 -17.49 -19.02
CA GLY A 163 3.42 -16.85 -19.27
C GLY A 163 2.60 -16.55 -18.00
N THR A 164 3.09 -16.93 -16.81
CA THR A 164 2.48 -16.51 -15.55
C THR A 164 2.46 -14.99 -15.46
N LEU A 165 1.28 -14.43 -15.22
CA LEU A 165 1.07 -12.99 -15.19
C LEU A 165 1.51 -12.40 -13.85
N PHE A 166 2.35 -11.36 -13.89
CA PHE A 166 2.78 -10.60 -12.72
C PHE A 166 2.41 -9.12 -12.84
N HIS A 167 2.26 -8.47 -11.70
CA HIS A 167 2.36 -7.02 -11.54
C HIS A 167 2.99 -6.67 -10.18
N GLY A 168 3.49 -5.47 -10.03
CA GLY A 168 4.11 -4.97 -8.81
C GLY A 168 3.35 -3.79 -8.23
N ILE A 169 3.51 -3.59 -6.92
CA ILE A 169 3.02 -2.43 -6.20
C ILE A 169 4.20 -1.82 -5.45
N GLY A 170 4.61 -0.61 -5.82
CA GLY A 170 5.53 0.21 -5.03
C GLY A 170 4.74 0.89 -3.93
N CYS A 171 4.82 0.40 -2.70
CA CYS A 171 3.89 0.75 -1.62
C CYS A 171 4.31 2.00 -0.82
N GLY A 172 4.70 3.05 -1.53
CA GLY A 172 5.13 4.32 -0.95
C GLY A 172 6.54 4.30 -0.37
N ASP A 173 7.03 5.51 -0.11
CA ASP A 173 8.38 5.81 0.34
C ASP A 173 9.41 5.18 -0.61
N LEU A 174 9.23 5.51 -1.89
CA LEU A 174 10.07 5.01 -2.96
C LEU A 174 11.48 5.62 -2.83
N VAL A 175 11.54 6.89 -2.44
CA VAL A 175 12.76 7.64 -2.10
C VAL A 175 12.60 8.32 -0.74
N TRP A 176 13.71 8.76 -0.14
CA TRP A 176 13.71 9.48 1.14
C TRP A 176 13.81 11.01 0.92
N ASP A 177 12.75 11.68 0.46
CA ASP A 177 12.76 13.12 0.12
C ASP A 177 13.73 13.51 -1.03
N HIS A 178 14.41 12.55 -1.67
CA HIS A 178 15.44 12.71 -2.69
C HIS A 178 14.89 12.40 -4.09
N PHE A 179 14.07 13.30 -4.64
CA PHE A 179 13.29 13.05 -5.86
C PHE A 179 14.13 12.80 -7.12
N GLU A 180 15.40 13.22 -7.15
CA GLU A 180 16.33 12.85 -8.22
C GLU A 180 16.53 11.32 -8.30
N LEU A 181 16.35 10.60 -7.19
CA LEU A 181 16.51 9.15 -7.09
C LEU A 181 15.27 8.38 -7.56
N PHE A 182 14.17 9.05 -7.94
CA PHE A 182 13.09 8.38 -8.66
C PHE A 182 13.59 7.76 -9.96
N ALA A 183 14.64 8.32 -10.56
CA ALA A 183 15.30 7.71 -11.72
C ALA A 183 15.89 6.33 -11.40
N ASP A 184 16.53 6.16 -10.23
CA ASP A 184 17.05 4.87 -9.77
C ASP A 184 15.93 3.88 -9.47
N TYR A 185 14.85 4.33 -8.83
CA TYR A 185 13.66 3.51 -8.61
C TYR A 185 13.06 3.00 -9.93
N ARG A 186 12.85 3.89 -10.91
CA ARG A 186 12.33 3.51 -12.24
C ARG A 186 13.25 2.54 -12.97
N ALA A 187 14.56 2.75 -12.88
CA ALA A 187 15.53 1.82 -13.45
C ALA A 187 15.49 0.45 -12.76
N ALA A 188 15.31 0.40 -11.45
CA ALA A 188 15.12 -0.85 -10.73
C ALA A 188 13.84 -1.56 -11.16
N VAL A 189 12.71 -0.84 -11.29
CA VAL A 189 11.44 -1.41 -11.79
C VAL A 189 11.62 -1.98 -13.20
N ASP A 190 12.28 -1.28 -14.12
CA ASP A 190 12.58 -1.76 -15.48
C ASP A 190 13.34 -3.10 -15.45
N ILE A 191 14.35 -3.22 -14.57
CA ILE A 191 15.14 -4.45 -14.40
C ILE A 191 14.27 -5.65 -13.99
N THR A 192 13.18 -5.44 -13.25
CA THR A 192 12.29 -6.53 -12.81
C THR A 192 11.56 -7.21 -13.98
N GLY A 193 11.31 -6.47 -15.07
CA GLY A 193 10.46 -6.90 -16.18
C GLY A 193 8.97 -6.99 -15.84
N VAL A 194 8.54 -6.41 -14.71
CA VAL A 194 7.16 -6.44 -14.21
C VAL A 194 6.55 -5.04 -14.24
N PRO A 195 5.28 -4.86 -14.66
CA PRO A 195 4.58 -3.58 -14.54
C PRO A 195 4.24 -3.24 -13.09
N PHE A 196 4.63 -2.06 -12.62
CA PHE A 196 4.39 -1.53 -11.27
C PHE A 196 3.35 -0.41 -11.27
N PHE A 197 2.45 -0.49 -10.29
CA PHE A 197 1.58 0.58 -9.84
C PHE A 197 2.17 1.17 -8.55
N ASN A 198 2.26 2.49 -8.46
CA ASN A 198 2.96 3.15 -7.36
C ASN A 198 1.98 3.89 -6.45
N VAL A 199 2.13 3.67 -5.16
CA VAL A 199 1.50 4.39 -4.06
C VAL A 199 2.46 5.49 -3.63
N ILE A 200 1.95 6.68 -3.31
CA ILE A 200 2.75 7.76 -2.73
C ILE A 200 2.95 7.53 -1.23
N GLY A 201 4.18 7.69 -0.74
CA GLY A 201 4.48 7.69 0.69
C GLY A 201 4.81 9.09 1.23
N ASN A 202 5.06 9.18 2.53
CA ASN A 202 5.34 10.47 3.16
C ASN A 202 6.70 11.08 2.80
N HIS A 203 7.64 10.26 2.34
CA HIS A 203 8.92 10.72 1.81
C HIS A 203 8.91 10.99 0.30
N ASP A 204 7.78 10.74 -0.35
CA ASP A 204 7.57 11.05 -1.76
C ASP A 204 6.84 12.40 -1.97
N MET A 205 6.53 13.14 -0.89
CA MET A 205 5.78 14.39 -0.91
C MET A 205 6.66 15.65 -0.97
N ASP A 206 6.28 16.60 -1.82
CA ASP A 206 6.72 17.99 -1.83
C ASP A 206 6.30 18.74 -0.54
N ILE A 207 7.14 18.72 0.48
CA ILE A 207 6.87 19.34 1.80
C ILE A 207 7.03 20.87 1.85
N ASP A 208 7.51 21.49 0.78
CA ASP A 208 7.73 22.94 0.70
C ASP A 208 6.52 23.72 0.15
N GLY A 209 5.50 23.00 -0.36
CA GLY A 209 4.35 23.58 -1.08
C GLY A 209 3.26 24.20 -0.19
N GLY A 210 3.35 24.09 1.12
CA GLY A 210 2.45 24.75 2.08
C GLY A 210 1.06 24.11 2.28
N SER A 211 0.55 23.30 1.35
CA SER A 211 -0.73 22.56 1.49
C SER A 211 -0.67 21.16 0.87
N ASP A 212 -1.63 20.32 1.25
CA ASP A 212 -1.78 18.94 0.74
C ASP A 212 -2.02 18.88 -0.78
N ASP A 213 -2.85 19.78 -1.32
CA ASP A 213 -3.20 19.78 -2.76
C ASP A 213 -1.98 19.83 -3.70
N VAL A 214 -0.86 20.38 -3.24
CA VAL A 214 0.38 20.53 -4.01
C VAL A 214 1.50 19.60 -3.55
N SER A 215 1.28 18.82 -2.49
CA SER A 215 2.29 17.96 -1.86
C SER A 215 2.69 16.76 -2.74
N ALA A 216 1.88 16.41 -3.74
CA ALA A 216 2.15 15.27 -4.62
C ALA A 216 2.65 15.67 -6.02
N LYS A 217 3.03 16.93 -6.25
CA LYS A 217 3.32 17.45 -7.59
C LYS A 217 4.44 16.68 -8.29
N THR A 218 5.57 16.48 -7.63
CA THR A 218 6.74 15.81 -8.20
C THR A 218 6.45 14.32 -8.41
N PHE A 219 5.79 13.66 -7.46
CA PHE A 219 5.33 12.28 -7.62
C PHE A 219 4.41 12.12 -8.84
N LYS A 220 3.41 13.01 -8.99
CA LYS A 220 2.46 12.99 -10.10
C LYS A 220 3.13 13.13 -11.46
N GLN A 221 4.19 13.93 -11.56
CA GLN A 221 4.99 14.07 -12.78
C GLN A 221 5.72 12.78 -13.16
N GLN A 222 6.09 11.95 -12.18
CA GLN A 222 6.82 10.70 -12.41
C GLN A 222 5.88 9.51 -12.63
N PHE A 223 4.75 9.45 -11.92
CA PHE A 223 3.94 8.23 -11.79
C PHE A 223 2.43 8.42 -12.05
N GLY A 224 1.95 9.66 -12.24
CA GLY A 224 0.55 9.94 -12.55
C GLY A 224 -0.35 10.20 -11.34
N PRO A 225 -1.67 9.94 -11.41
CA PRO A 225 -2.59 10.22 -10.31
C PRO A 225 -2.21 9.44 -9.03
N THR A 226 -2.47 10.00 -7.85
CA THR A 226 -2.07 9.39 -6.56
C THR A 226 -3.09 8.39 -6.01
N TYR A 227 -4.28 8.32 -6.60
CA TYR A 227 -5.27 7.29 -6.32
C TYR A 227 -5.97 6.89 -7.62
N TYR A 228 -6.26 5.59 -7.76
CA TYR A 228 -6.80 4.98 -8.97
C TYR A 228 -7.18 3.53 -8.70
N SER A 229 -7.83 2.86 -9.65
CA SER A 229 -8.14 1.44 -9.57
C SER A 229 -7.76 0.70 -10.86
N PHE A 230 -7.68 -0.62 -10.82
CA PHE A 230 -7.49 -1.48 -11.98
C PHE A 230 -8.01 -2.89 -11.68
N ASN A 231 -8.18 -3.72 -12.71
CA ASN A 231 -8.68 -5.08 -12.57
C ASN A 231 -7.70 -6.09 -13.17
N ARG A 232 -7.61 -7.25 -12.53
CA ARG A 232 -6.99 -8.44 -13.12
C ARG A 232 -7.72 -9.69 -12.65
N GLY A 233 -8.09 -10.55 -13.58
CA GLY A 233 -8.91 -11.72 -13.30
C GLY A 233 -10.20 -11.32 -12.59
N LYS A 234 -10.42 -11.87 -11.39
CA LYS A 234 -11.60 -11.56 -10.56
C LYS A 234 -11.32 -10.59 -9.41
N VAL A 235 -10.13 -10.00 -9.36
CA VAL A 235 -9.71 -9.10 -8.29
C VAL A 235 -9.74 -7.65 -8.77
N HIS A 236 -10.33 -6.80 -7.94
CA HIS A 236 -10.33 -5.36 -8.14
C HIS A 236 -9.27 -4.72 -7.23
N TYR A 237 -8.36 -3.96 -7.83
CA TYR A 237 -7.22 -3.34 -7.16
C TYR A 237 -7.43 -1.84 -7.06
N ILE A 238 -7.12 -1.27 -5.90
CA ILE A 238 -7.33 0.14 -5.57
C ILE A 238 -6.03 0.66 -4.97
N VAL A 239 -5.54 1.78 -5.50
CA VAL A 239 -4.45 2.56 -4.91
C VAL A 239 -5.04 3.82 -4.31
N LEU A 240 -4.67 4.10 -3.05
CA LEU A 240 -5.13 5.26 -2.30
C LEU A 240 -3.92 6.05 -1.78
N ASP A 241 -3.98 7.36 -1.99
CA ASP A 241 -3.16 8.33 -1.28
C ASP A 241 -3.77 8.55 0.11
N ASN A 242 -3.04 8.21 1.16
CA ASN A 242 -3.51 8.41 2.52
C ASN A 242 -2.53 9.21 3.37
N VAL A 243 -1.56 9.88 2.72
CA VAL A 243 -0.59 10.71 3.39
C VAL A 243 -1.02 12.16 3.22
N PHE A 244 -1.61 12.72 4.27
CA PHE A 244 -2.14 14.08 4.22
C PHE A 244 -1.17 15.06 4.86
N PHE A 245 -0.61 15.96 4.06
CA PHE A 245 0.33 16.99 4.52
C PHE A 245 -0.40 18.14 5.22
N ILE A 246 -0.01 18.46 6.46
CA ILE A 246 -0.70 19.49 7.26
C ILE A 246 -0.06 20.89 7.17
N GLY A 247 0.77 21.14 6.16
CA GLY A 247 1.36 22.46 5.90
C GLY A 247 2.51 22.86 6.83
N THR A 248 2.96 21.95 7.71
CA THR A 248 4.13 22.15 8.57
C THR A 248 5.22 21.18 8.13
N ALA A 249 6.45 21.67 7.97
CA ALA A 249 7.57 20.88 7.47
C ALA A 249 7.65 19.48 8.11
N LYS A 250 7.64 18.44 7.27
CA LYS A 250 7.68 17.01 7.67
C LYS A 250 6.57 16.58 8.63
N LYS A 251 5.42 17.27 8.64
CA LYS A 251 4.24 16.87 9.41
C LYS A 251 3.11 16.47 8.48
N TYR A 252 2.61 15.27 8.72
CA TYR A 252 1.48 14.69 8.01
C TYR A 252 0.62 13.89 8.98
N ILE A 253 -0.58 13.54 8.52
CA ILE A 253 -1.47 12.60 9.20
C ILE A 253 -1.86 11.50 8.20
N GLY A 254 -2.14 10.30 8.69
CA GLY A 254 -2.83 9.31 7.89
C GLY A 254 -4.27 9.77 7.70
N TYR A 255 -4.69 10.14 6.49
CA TYR A 255 -6.04 10.63 6.23
C TYR A 255 -6.42 10.49 4.75
N LEU A 256 -7.63 10.00 4.50
CA LEU A 256 -8.23 9.94 3.17
C LEU A 256 -9.14 11.16 2.97
N THR A 257 -8.91 11.94 1.92
CA THR A 257 -9.75 13.11 1.63
C THR A 257 -11.18 12.69 1.29
N GLU A 258 -12.15 13.59 1.55
CA GLU A 258 -13.56 13.34 1.20
C GLU A 258 -13.74 13.16 -0.32
N ALA A 259 -12.97 13.90 -1.13
CA ALA A 259 -13.00 13.75 -2.59
C ALA A 259 -12.63 12.32 -3.01
N GLN A 260 -11.56 11.77 -2.42
CA GLN A 260 -11.10 10.42 -2.68
C GLN A 260 -12.06 9.35 -2.14
N LEU A 261 -12.68 9.56 -0.97
CA LEU A 261 -13.70 8.65 -0.45
C LEU A 261 -14.96 8.60 -1.35
N ARG A 262 -15.39 9.73 -1.91
CA ARG A 262 -16.50 9.79 -2.87
C ARG A 262 -16.16 9.19 -4.22
N TRP A 263 -14.93 9.39 -4.68
CA TRP A 263 -14.43 8.70 -5.86
C TRP A 263 -14.44 7.18 -5.64
N LEU A 264 -13.94 6.72 -4.49
CA LEU A 264 -13.90 5.32 -4.11
C LEU A 264 -15.30 4.70 -4.01
N GLU A 265 -16.27 5.43 -3.47
CA GLU A 265 -17.68 4.99 -3.45
C GLU A 265 -18.23 4.75 -4.87
N GLN A 266 -17.94 5.64 -5.83
CA GLN A 266 -18.37 5.49 -7.22
C GLN A 266 -17.67 4.33 -7.93
N ASP A 267 -16.37 4.15 -7.68
CA ASP A 267 -15.57 3.05 -8.23
C ASP A 267 -16.06 1.69 -7.72
N LEU A 268 -16.21 1.54 -6.39
CA LEU A 268 -16.72 0.33 -5.76
C LEU A 268 -18.17 0.01 -6.13
N ALA A 269 -18.99 1.01 -6.52
CA ALA A 269 -20.34 0.77 -7.02
C ALA A 269 -20.36 -0.04 -8.34
N LEU A 270 -19.24 -0.10 -9.06
CA LEU A 270 -19.06 -0.93 -10.25
C LEU A 270 -18.60 -2.35 -9.92
N VAL A 271 -18.24 -2.62 -8.67
CA VAL A 271 -17.74 -3.91 -8.20
C VAL A 271 -18.87 -4.67 -7.52
N LYS A 272 -19.05 -5.93 -7.91
CA LYS A 272 -20.06 -6.79 -7.30
C LYS A 272 -19.74 -7.04 -5.81
N PRO A 273 -20.71 -6.87 -4.88
CA PRO A 273 -20.53 -7.29 -3.49
C PRO A 273 -20.12 -8.77 -3.39
N GLY A 274 -19.22 -9.06 -2.45
CA GLY A 274 -18.60 -10.37 -2.26
C GLY A 274 -17.34 -10.61 -3.10
N SER A 275 -17.03 -9.75 -4.08
CA SER A 275 -15.77 -9.81 -4.81
C SER A 275 -14.57 -9.55 -3.89
N THR A 276 -13.39 -10.01 -4.33
CA THR A 276 -12.12 -9.70 -3.68
C THR A 276 -11.61 -8.34 -4.13
N VAL A 277 -11.30 -7.49 -3.14
CA VAL A 277 -10.72 -6.16 -3.34
C VAL A 277 -9.35 -6.11 -2.67
N VAL A 278 -8.33 -5.64 -3.40
CA VAL A 278 -7.01 -5.33 -2.86
C VAL A 278 -6.86 -3.81 -2.81
N VAL A 279 -6.68 -3.25 -1.63
CA VAL A 279 -6.41 -1.82 -1.43
C VAL A 279 -4.94 -1.65 -1.11
N SER A 280 -4.27 -0.67 -1.70
CA SER A 280 -2.88 -0.33 -1.42
C SER A 280 -2.77 1.14 -1.02
N ASN A 281 -2.23 1.38 0.16
CA ASN A 281 -2.08 2.69 0.79
C ASN A 281 -0.81 2.68 1.64
N HIS A 282 -0.11 3.80 1.77
CA HIS A 282 1.20 3.77 2.40
C HIS A 282 1.13 3.61 3.93
N ILE A 283 0.43 4.52 4.61
CA ILE A 283 0.25 4.45 6.07
C ILE A 283 -0.74 3.33 6.41
N PRO A 284 -0.46 2.40 7.33
CA PRO A 284 -1.39 1.32 7.62
C PRO A 284 -2.72 1.82 8.17
N THR A 285 -3.80 1.08 7.91
CA THR A 285 -5.10 1.38 8.53
C THR A 285 -5.12 0.95 9.99
N ASP A 286 -4.36 -0.06 10.39
CA ASP A 286 -4.08 -0.38 11.79
C ASP A 286 -2.71 -1.05 11.93
N THR A 287 -2.09 -0.94 13.10
CA THR A 287 -0.75 -1.49 13.38
C THR A 287 -0.65 -1.94 14.83
N GLY A 288 0.19 -2.95 15.09
CA GLY A 288 0.48 -3.38 16.47
C GLY A 288 1.32 -2.39 17.27
N ASN A 289 1.77 -1.27 16.69
CA ASN A 289 2.69 -0.32 17.33
C ASN A 289 2.23 0.17 18.71
N GLN A 290 0.96 0.60 18.85
CA GLN A 290 0.42 1.08 20.14
C GLN A 290 0.49 -0.02 21.21
N ARG A 291 0.09 -1.25 20.84
CA ARG A 291 0.10 -2.43 21.73
C ARG A 291 1.53 -2.80 22.14
N ARG A 292 2.44 -2.95 21.18
CA ARG A 292 3.82 -3.38 21.42
C ARG A 292 4.57 -2.41 22.32
N ASN A 293 4.38 -1.11 22.10
CA ASN A 293 5.07 -0.06 22.85
C ASN A 293 4.29 0.45 24.07
N LYS A 294 3.11 -0.11 24.36
CA LYS A 294 2.24 0.29 25.49
C LYS A 294 1.94 1.80 25.50
N LEU A 295 1.69 2.36 24.33
CA LEU A 295 1.39 3.78 24.18
C LEU A 295 -0.06 4.05 24.58
N GLU A 296 -0.30 5.20 25.22
CA GLU A 296 -1.66 5.63 25.60
C GLU A 296 -2.50 5.91 24.34
N GLU A 297 -1.89 6.53 23.33
CA GLU A 297 -2.54 6.91 22.07
C GLU A 297 -1.69 6.47 20.87
N GLU A 298 -2.34 6.29 19.72
CA GLU A 298 -1.65 6.08 18.45
C GLU A 298 -0.90 7.36 18.03
N ALA A 299 0.26 7.22 17.40
CA ALA A 299 1.00 8.35 16.87
C ALA A 299 0.24 9.02 15.73
N ILE A 300 0.20 10.36 15.73
CA ILE A 300 -0.28 11.14 14.60
C ILE A 300 0.55 10.79 13.37
N GLY A 301 -0.09 10.27 12.32
CA GLY A 301 0.59 9.79 11.11
C GLY A 301 0.97 8.31 11.13
N GLY A 302 0.89 7.63 12.28
CA GLY A 302 1.21 6.20 12.38
C GLY A 302 0.11 5.27 11.84
N THR A 303 -1.12 5.76 11.72
CA THR A 303 -2.28 5.04 11.20
C THR A 303 -3.25 5.99 10.49
N VAL A 304 -4.17 5.45 9.67
CA VAL A 304 -5.20 6.24 9.00
C VAL A 304 -6.28 6.72 9.99
N SER A 305 -6.34 8.02 10.25
CA SER A 305 -7.23 8.63 11.24
C SER A 305 -8.71 8.38 10.96
N ASN A 306 -9.13 8.45 9.69
CA ASN A 306 -10.52 8.23 9.27
C ASN A 306 -10.78 6.83 8.70
N ARG A 307 -9.96 5.82 9.06
CA ARG A 307 -10.06 4.41 8.59
C ARG A 307 -11.47 3.82 8.66
N ASN A 308 -12.27 4.22 9.63
CA ASN A 308 -13.64 3.73 9.78
C ASN A 308 -14.54 4.08 8.58
N GLN A 309 -14.27 5.15 7.84
CA GLN A 309 -15.01 5.45 6.61
C GLN A 309 -14.60 4.49 5.49
N LEU A 310 -13.29 4.22 5.36
CA LEU A 310 -12.76 3.22 4.44
C LEU A 310 -13.36 1.83 4.75
N TYR A 311 -13.35 1.40 6.01
CA TYR A 311 -13.92 0.10 6.40
C TYR A 311 -15.41 -0.03 6.07
N LYS A 312 -16.21 1.05 6.18
CA LYS A 312 -17.62 1.02 5.79
C LYS A 312 -17.80 0.78 4.29
N LEU A 313 -16.99 1.44 3.46
CA LEU A 313 -17.01 1.26 2.00
C LEU A 313 -16.58 -0.15 1.60
N LEU A 314 -15.64 -0.74 2.35
CA LEU A 314 -15.08 -2.07 2.07
C LEU A 314 -15.88 -3.24 2.65
N LYS A 315 -16.78 -2.98 3.60
CA LYS A 315 -17.59 -4.01 4.28
C LYS A 315 -18.27 -5.04 3.34
N PRO A 316 -18.77 -4.67 2.14
CA PRO A 316 -19.41 -5.63 1.23
C PRO A 316 -18.46 -6.60 0.53
N PHE A 317 -17.14 -6.45 0.67
CA PHE A 317 -16.13 -7.16 -0.14
C PHE A 317 -15.24 -8.06 0.73
N LYS A 318 -14.54 -9.03 0.14
CA LYS A 318 -13.41 -9.68 0.80
C LYS A 318 -12.19 -8.81 0.57
N THR A 319 -11.62 -8.22 1.62
CA THR A 319 -10.62 -7.17 1.44
C THR A 319 -9.25 -7.55 1.94
N HIS A 320 -8.24 -7.29 1.12
CA HIS A 320 -6.86 -7.25 1.54
C HIS A 320 -6.32 -5.82 1.44
N ILE A 321 -5.72 -5.30 2.50
CA ILE A 321 -5.04 -4.01 2.49
C ILE A 321 -3.53 -4.25 2.45
N MET A 322 -2.81 -3.52 1.61
CA MET A 322 -1.36 -3.58 1.47
C MET A 322 -0.79 -2.24 1.91
N SER A 323 0.04 -2.25 2.95
CA SER A 323 0.66 -1.04 3.50
C SER A 323 2.13 -1.24 3.84
N GLY A 324 2.84 -0.12 4.02
CA GLY A 324 4.26 -0.04 4.36
C GLY A 324 4.46 0.79 5.61
N HIS A 325 5.32 1.81 5.52
CA HIS A 325 5.46 2.94 6.46
C HIS A 325 6.08 2.61 7.83
N THR A 326 5.66 1.53 8.47
CA THR A 326 6.08 1.20 9.84
C THR A 326 7.43 0.51 9.92
N HIS A 327 7.94 0.01 8.79
CA HIS A 327 9.12 -0.84 8.69
C HIS A 327 9.04 -2.13 9.53
N VAL A 328 7.83 -2.59 9.85
CA VAL A 328 7.56 -3.83 10.57
C VAL A 328 6.74 -4.76 9.69
N ASN A 329 7.11 -6.04 9.63
CA ASN A 329 6.33 -7.06 8.95
C ASN A 329 5.26 -7.60 9.89
N GLU A 330 4.02 -7.16 9.70
CA GLU A 330 2.91 -7.55 10.56
C GLU A 330 1.63 -7.80 9.76
N LYS A 331 0.79 -8.67 10.31
CA LYS A 331 -0.49 -9.06 9.75
C LYS A 331 -1.56 -8.87 10.80
N TRP A 332 -2.71 -8.33 10.39
CA TRP A 332 -3.90 -8.35 11.24
C TRP A 332 -5.15 -8.58 10.39
N GLU A 333 -6.15 -9.20 11.01
CA GLU A 333 -7.45 -9.42 10.37
C GLU A 333 -8.58 -9.00 11.30
N LYS A 334 -9.64 -8.47 10.71
CA LYS A 334 -10.88 -8.13 11.39
C LYS A 334 -12.03 -8.22 10.40
N ASP A 335 -13.08 -8.93 10.79
CA ASP A 335 -14.28 -9.13 9.96
C ASP A 335 -13.91 -9.68 8.56
N ASN A 336 -14.17 -8.91 7.51
CA ASN A 336 -13.90 -9.25 6.10
C ASN A 336 -12.55 -8.72 5.57
N LEU A 337 -11.75 -8.11 6.44
CA LEU A 337 -10.53 -7.39 6.08
C LEU A 337 -9.29 -8.07 6.66
N MET A 338 -8.26 -8.20 5.84
CA MET A 338 -6.90 -8.52 6.28
C MET A 338 -5.93 -7.47 5.77
N GLU A 339 -5.22 -6.80 6.68
CA GLU A 339 -4.15 -5.89 6.30
C GLU A 339 -2.80 -6.60 6.42
N HIS A 340 -1.98 -6.32 5.41
CA HIS A 340 -0.63 -6.77 5.23
C HIS A 340 0.27 -5.55 5.33
N VAL A 341 0.87 -5.35 6.51
CA VAL A 341 1.90 -4.34 6.69
C VAL A 341 3.23 -5.00 6.38
N HIS A 342 3.95 -4.45 5.40
CA HIS A 342 5.10 -5.12 4.80
C HIS A 342 6.39 -4.72 5.49
N GLY A 343 7.25 -5.73 5.74
CA GLY A 343 8.69 -5.47 5.91
C GLY A 343 9.28 -4.87 4.64
N THR A 344 10.36 -4.11 4.78
CA THR A 344 10.80 -3.19 3.73
C THR A 344 11.82 -3.82 2.76
N VAL A 345 11.85 -3.29 1.55
CA VAL A 345 12.88 -3.66 0.56
C VAL A 345 14.27 -3.18 1.00
N CYS A 346 14.33 -2.02 1.66
CA CYS A 346 15.59 -1.44 2.15
C CYS A 346 16.11 -2.08 3.44
N GLY A 347 15.35 -2.96 4.10
CA GLY A 347 15.62 -3.35 5.48
C GLY A 347 15.53 -2.12 6.40
N ALA A 348 16.48 -1.99 7.32
CA ALA A 348 16.58 -0.79 8.14
C ALA A 348 17.35 0.32 7.40
N TRP A 349 16.77 0.91 6.35
CA TRP A 349 17.36 2.01 5.55
C TRP A 349 18.71 1.68 4.91
N TRP A 350 18.85 0.50 4.33
CA TRP A 350 20.08 0.03 3.67
C TRP A 350 21.30 0.01 4.61
N THR A 351 21.08 -0.11 5.91
CA THR A 351 22.16 -0.21 6.92
C THR A 351 22.62 -1.64 7.17
N GLY A 352 21.84 -2.63 6.74
CA GLY A 352 22.08 -4.05 6.97
C GLY A 352 21.06 -4.93 6.25
N PRO A 353 21.13 -6.26 6.46
CA PRO A 353 20.33 -7.24 5.73
C PRO A 353 18.93 -7.48 6.33
N ILE A 354 18.55 -6.75 7.39
CA ILE A 354 17.28 -6.93 8.09
C ILE A 354 16.62 -5.58 8.35
N CYS A 355 15.30 -5.59 8.50
CA CYS A 355 14.49 -4.54 9.09
C CYS A 355 14.77 -4.41 10.59
N SER A 356 14.27 -3.34 11.21
CA SER A 356 14.46 -3.11 12.66
C SER A 356 13.75 -4.15 13.54
N ASP A 357 12.79 -4.90 13.00
CA ASP A 357 12.06 -5.99 13.65
C ASP A 357 12.70 -7.38 13.47
N GLY A 358 13.86 -7.47 12.80
CA GLY A 358 14.57 -8.72 12.53
C GLY A 358 14.20 -9.45 11.23
N THR A 359 13.14 -9.00 10.54
CA THR A 359 12.73 -9.51 9.21
C THR A 359 13.84 -9.24 8.19
N PRO A 360 14.29 -10.21 7.38
CA PRO A 360 15.21 -9.92 6.29
C PRO A 360 14.66 -8.86 5.33
N ASN A 361 15.50 -8.05 4.71
CA ASN A 361 15.04 -7.17 3.64
C ASN A 361 14.44 -7.99 2.48
N GLY A 362 13.35 -7.50 1.88
CA GLY A 362 12.58 -8.31 0.93
C GLY A 362 11.22 -7.70 0.60
N TYR A 363 10.32 -8.52 0.08
CA TYR A 363 9.01 -8.08 -0.40
C TYR A 363 7.93 -9.16 -0.23
N GLY A 364 6.67 -8.74 -0.17
CA GLY A 364 5.53 -9.66 -0.16
C GLY A 364 5.25 -10.22 -1.55
N VAL A 365 4.89 -11.50 -1.64
CA VAL A 365 4.44 -12.15 -2.88
C VAL A 365 3.06 -12.74 -2.65
N TYR A 366 2.17 -12.48 -3.60
CA TYR A 366 0.77 -12.89 -3.55
C TYR A 366 0.43 -13.68 -4.80
N GLU A 367 -0.08 -14.90 -4.60
CA GLU A 367 -0.54 -15.79 -5.64
C GLU A 367 -2.06 -15.80 -5.65
N VAL A 368 -2.67 -15.41 -6.77
CA VAL A 368 -4.11 -15.30 -6.94
C VAL A 368 -4.62 -16.46 -7.80
N ASP A 369 -5.68 -17.12 -7.34
CA ASP A 369 -6.44 -18.11 -8.12
C ASP A 369 -7.93 -17.77 -8.03
N GLY A 370 -8.46 -17.12 -9.06
CA GLY A 370 -9.82 -16.59 -9.03
C GLY A 370 -9.92 -15.38 -8.09
N ASP A 371 -10.58 -15.58 -6.96
CA ASP A 371 -10.83 -14.60 -5.89
C ASP A 371 -10.12 -14.96 -4.57
N GLU A 372 -9.30 -16.00 -4.57
CA GLU A 372 -8.50 -16.44 -3.43
C GLU A 372 -7.06 -15.96 -3.54
N LEU A 373 -6.49 -15.53 -2.41
CA LEU A 373 -5.10 -15.08 -2.29
C LEU A 373 -4.35 -16.02 -1.34
N LYS A 374 -3.19 -16.49 -1.81
CA LYS A 374 -2.12 -17.03 -0.96
C LYS A 374 -0.96 -16.05 -0.95
N TRP A 375 -0.17 -16.06 0.13
CA TRP A 375 0.98 -15.15 0.23
C TRP A 375 2.12 -15.74 1.03
N TYR A 376 3.31 -15.24 0.74
CA TYR A 376 4.52 -15.50 1.50
C TYR A 376 5.45 -14.28 1.42
N TYR A 377 6.46 -14.23 2.28
CA TYR A 377 7.47 -13.18 2.23
C TYR A 377 8.71 -13.66 1.46
N LYS A 378 9.16 -12.91 0.47
CA LYS A 378 10.37 -13.23 -0.28
C LYS A 378 11.52 -12.35 0.21
N SER A 379 12.37 -12.92 1.07
CA SER A 379 13.63 -12.29 1.46
C SER A 379 14.58 -12.20 0.26
N THR A 380 15.18 -11.04 0.05
CA THR A 380 16.12 -10.81 -1.06
C THR A 380 17.33 -11.73 -0.94
N GLY A 381 17.68 -12.42 -2.03
CA GLY A 381 18.81 -13.34 -2.09
C GLY A 381 18.61 -14.66 -1.33
N LYS A 382 17.38 -14.98 -0.92
CA LYS A 382 17.02 -16.24 -0.25
C LYS A 382 15.93 -16.99 -1.01
N GLU A 383 15.83 -18.29 -0.78
CA GLU A 383 14.72 -19.09 -1.30
C GLU A 383 13.40 -18.74 -0.62
N LYS A 384 12.28 -19.03 -1.28
CA LYS A 384 10.92 -18.72 -0.77
C LYS A 384 10.63 -19.36 0.60
N ASP A 385 11.30 -20.46 0.93
CA ASP A 385 11.06 -21.20 2.18
C ASP A 385 11.81 -20.60 3.39
N HIS A 386 12.61 -19.54 3.19
CA HIS A 386 13.22 -18.79 4.28
C HIS A 386 12.17 -17.89 4.95
N GLN A 387 11.47 -18.46 5.94
CA GLN A 387 10.41 -17.77 6.72
C GLN A 387 10.72 -17.67 8.22
N LEU A 388 11.85 -18.23 8.67
CA LEU A 388 12.25 -18.18 10.07
C LEU A 388 13.77 -18.11 10.25
N ARG A 389 14.17 -17.62 11.43
CA ARG A 389 15.53 -17.69 11.97
C ARG A 389 15.47 -18.20 13.42
N VAL A 390 16.31 -19.16 13.79
CA VAL A 390 16.41 -19.67 15.17
C VAL A 390 17.73 -19.25 15.84
N TYR A 391 17.61 -18.79 17.08
CA TYR A 391 18.71 -18.35 17.93
C TYR A 391 18.88 -19.29 19.12
N GLY A 392 20.14 -19.62 19.44
CA GLY A 392 20.50 -20.44 20.60
C GLY A 392 20.31 -19.76 21.95
N LYS A 393 20.42 -20.55 23.02
CA LYS A 393 20.44 -20.06 24.41
C LYS A 393 21.46 -18.96 24.60
N GLY A 394 21.13 -18.00 25.46
CA GLY A 394 21.99 -16.86 25.79
C GLY A 394 22.04 -15.76 24.74
N LYS A 395 21.44 -15.96 23.55
CA LYS A 395 21.44 -14.94 22.49
C LYS A 395 20.58 -13.73 22.85
N LEU A 396 19.48 -13.92 23.57
CA LEU A 396 18.68 -12.83 24.12
C LEU A 396 18.91 -12.71 25.63
N ALA A 397 19.44 -11.57 26.07
CA ALA A 397 19.80 -11.37 27.48
C ALA A 397 18.59 -11.46 28.45
N THR A 398 17.39 -11.12 27.99
CA THR A 398 16.15 -11.21 28.79
C THR A 398 15.56 -12.63 28.86
N ALA A 399 16.13 -13.58 28.11
CA ALA A 399 15.70 -14.98 28.05
C ALA A 399 16.93 -15.92 27.90
N PRO A 400 17.87 -15.91 28.87
CA PRO A 400 19.19 -16.55 28.69
C PRO A 400 19.13 -18.09 28.59
N ASP A 401 18.12 -18.72 29.19
CA ASP A 401 17.96 -20.18 29.20
C ASP A 401 17.08 -20.71 28.05
N GLU A 402 16.64 -19.83 27.14
CA GLU A 402 15.66 -20.14 26.10
C GLU A 402 16.26 -19.97 24.71
N ILE A 403 15.73 -20.75 23.76
CA ILE A 403 15.90 -20.43 22.34
C ILE A 403 14.85 -19.41 21.91
N VAL A 404 15.16 -18.66 20.85
CA VAL A 404 14.25 -17.68 20.25
C VAL A 404 14.14 -17.98 18.76
N ALA A 405 12.93 -18.02 18.21
CA ALA A 405 12.70 -18.08 16.78
C ALA A 405 12.01 -16.80 16.32
N ASN A 406 12.58 -16.12 15.33
CA ASN A 406 11.92 -15.02 14.61
C ASN A 406 11.24 -15.60 13.37
N ILE A 407 9.93 -15.42 13.25
CA ILE A 407 9.10 -16.03 12.20
C ILE A 407 8.30 -14.92 11.53
N TRP A 408 8.92 -14.21 10.61
CA TRP A 408 8.30 -13.05 9.94
C TRP A 408 7.11 -13.46 9.07
N ASN A 409 6.26 -12.48 8.70
CA ASN A 409 5.01 -12.69 7.96
C ASN A 409 3.98 -13.56 8.71
N TRP A 410 4.24 -13.86 9.99
CA TRP A 410 3.35 -14.59 10.87
C TRP A 410 2.02 -13.86 11.07
N ASP A 411 0.98 -14.66 11.22
CA ASP A 411 -0.32 -14.22 11.70
C ASP A 411 -0.89 -15.26 12.67
N PRO A 412 -1.93 -14.93 13.47
CA PRO A 412 -2.43 -15.80 14.53
C PRO A 412 -2.96 -17.18 14.09
N LYS A 413 -3.15 -17.43 12.79
CA LYS A 413 -3.56 -18.75 12.27
C LYS A 413 -2.39 -19.70 12.01
N TRP A 414 -1.14 -19.22 12.11
CA TRP A 414 0.04 -20.07 11.98
C TRP A 414 0.25 -20.92 13.24
N LYS A 415 0.84 -22.10 13.05
CA LYS A 415 1.19 -23.03 14.13
C LYS A 415 2.71 -23.16 14.22
N ILE A 416 3.28 -22.78 15.37
CA ILE A 416 4.72 -22.79 15.62
C ILE A 416 5.08 -23.87 16.62
N GLU A 417 5.77 -24.91 16.18
CA GLU A 417 6.12 -26.08 16.99
C GLU A 417 7.63 -26.28 17.05
N TRP A 418 8.10 -26.99 18.09
CA TRP A 418 9.52 -27.32 18.22
C TRP A 418 9.75 -28.77 18.68
N TRP A 419 10.92 -29.27 18.30
CA TRP A 419 11.44 -30.60 18.63
C TRP A 419 12.78 -30.44 19.33
N GLU A 420 13.00 -31.30 20.31
CA GLU A 420 14.27 -31.47 21.01
C GLU A 420 14.75 -32.90 20.74
N ASP A 421 15.93 -33.05 20.14
CA ASP A 421 16.52 -34.34 19.81
C ASP A 421 15.54 -35.29 19.09
N ASP A 422 14.84 -34.72 18.09
CA ASP A 422 13.80 -35.39 17.27
C ASP A 422 12.51 -35.78 18.04
N VAL A 423 12.36 -35.38 19.29
CA VAL A 423 11.15 -35.54 20.10
C VAL A 423 10.30 -34.26 20.09
N ALA A 424 9.03 -34.36 19.72
CA ALA A 424 8.11 -33.22 19.70
C ALA A 424 7.89 -32.64 21.11
N LYS A 425 8.00 -31.32 21.26
CA LYS A 425 7.85 -30.61 22.54
C LYS A 425 6.62 -29.71 22.61
N GLY A 426 5.89 -29.57 21.51
CA GLY A 426 4.64 -28.80 21.42
C GLY A 426 4.85 -27.41 20.83
N ILE A 427 3.92 -26.50 21.16
CA ILE A 427 3.87 -25.15 20.62
C ILE A 427 4.86 -24.24 21.35
N MET A 428 5.53 -23.34 20.63
CA MET A 428 6.40 -22.31 21.22
C MET A 428 5.60 -21.13 21.78
N GLU A 429 6.09 -20.48 22.83
CA GLU A 429 5.44 -19.32 23.44
C GLU A 429 5.70 -18.06 22.60
N GLN A 430 4.65 -17.40 22.11
CA GLN A 430 4.79 -16.10 21.45
C GLN A 430 4.98 -14.98 22.48
N ARG A 431 5.96 -14.10 22.27
CA ARG A 431 6.17 -12.91 23.10
C ARG A 431 6.56 -11.68 22.28
N VAL A 432 6.14 -10.51 22.75
CA VAL A 432 6.65 -9.23 22.24
C VAL A 432 8.05 -8.99 22.79
N ALA A 433 9.06 -8.93 21.92
CA ALA A 433 10.43 -8.62 22.28
C ALA A 433 11.19 -8.00 21.11
N LEU A 434 12.46 -7.66 21.34
CA LEU A 434 13.40 -7.21 20.30
C LEU A 434 14.09 -8.43 19.68
N ASP A 435 14.20 -8.45 18.36
CA ASP A 435 14.95 -9.51 17.67
C ASP A 435 16.44 -9.47 18.06
N PRO A 436 17.05 -10.62 18.43
CA PRO A 436 18.44 -10.63 18.87
C PRO A 436 19.45 -10.11 17.83
N TRP A 437 19.24 -10.34 16.53
CA TRP A 437 20.16 -9.82 15.52
C TRP A 437 19.95 -8.33 15.26
N SER A 438 18.72 -7.85 15.34
CA SER A 438 18.44 -6.42 15.28
C SER A 438 19.09 -5.66 16.44
N ILE A 439 19.09 -6.21 17.66
CA ILE A 439 19.84 -5.64 18.80
C ILE A 439 21.34 -5.51 18.47
N GLU A 440 21.93 -6.54 17.87
CA GLU A 440 23.36 -6.54 17.53
C GLU A 440 23.72 -5.56 16.41
N LEU A 441 22.82 -5.37 15.43
CA LEU A 441 23.08 -4.54 14.26
C LEU A 441 22.71 -3.07 14.47
N HIS A 442 21.70 -2.80 15.30
CA HIS A 442 21.07 -1.48 15.42
C HIS A 442 21.05 -0.95 16.85
N GLY A 443 21.39 -1.76 17.86
CA GLY A 443 21.27 -1.34 19.25
C GLY A 443 22.34 -0.33 19.67
N GLY A 444 21.87 0.83 20.13
CA GLY A 444 22.69 1.81 20.84
C GLY A 444 23.40 2.84 19.95
N PRO A 445 24.02 3.86 20.56
CA PRO A 445 24.27 5.16 19.91
C PRO A 445 25.34 5.16 18.80
N GLN A 446 26.01 4.04 18.56
CA GLN A 446 27.07 3.91 17.55
C GLN A 446 26.68 3.02 16.36
N LEU A 447 25.55 2.34 16.46
CA LEU A 447 25.07 1.41 15.45
C LEU A 447 23.69 1.87 14.92
N PRO A 448 23.37 1.53 13.67
CA PRO A 448 24.31 1.17 12.61
C PRO A 448 25.17 2.38 12.21
N LYS A 449 26.37 2.13 11.67
CA LYS A 449 27.33 3.22 11.33
C LYS A 449 26.79 4.22 10.29
N LYS A 450 25.98 3.76 9.34
CA LYS A 450 25.47 4.57 8.22
C LYS A 450 24.35 5.52 8.67
N HIS A 451 23.39 5.03 9.46
CA HIS A 451 22.24 5.80 9.94
C HIS A 451 22.00 5.55 11.43
N LYS A 452 22.63 6.35 12.30
CA LYS A 452 22.59 6.18 13.76
C LYS A 452 21.22 6.44 14.42
N PHE A 453 20.21 6.82 13.64
CA PHE A 453 18.83 6.98 14.13
C PHE A 453 18.06 5.65 14.14
N VAL A 454 18.60 4.61 13.49
CA VAL A 454 17.97 3.30 13.41
C VAL A 454 18.20 2.55 14.71
N GLU A 455 17.12 2.07 15.31
CA GLU A 455 17.12 1.29 16.55
C GLU A 455 16.27 0.00 16.36
N PRO A 456 16.53 -1.07 17.12
CA PRO A 456 15.71 -2.26 17.08
C PRO A 456 14.28 -1.95 17.53
N THR A 457 13.30 -2.54 16.84
CA THR A 457 11.87 -2.32 17.09
C THR A 457 11.25 -3.56 17.73
N LEU A 458 10.34 -3.36 18.68
CA LEU A 458 9.56 -4.46 19.27
C LEU A 458 8.70 -5.11 18.20
N THR A 459 8.64 -6.43 18.22
CA THR A 459 7.85 -7.21 17.26
C THR A 459 7.03 -8.31 17.92
N ASP A 460 5.92 -8.68 17.28
CA ASP A 460 4.99 -9.71 17.71
C ASP A 460 5.33 -11.11 17.13
N HIS A 461 6.37 -11.25 16.31
CA HIS A 461 6.70 -12.50 15.63
C HIS A 461 7.90 -13.27 16.22
N LEU A 462 8.11 -13.16 17.54
CA LEU A 462 9.12 -13.93 18.26
C LEU A 462 8.49 -15.05 19.10
N PHE A 463 9.10 -16.22 19.03
CA PHE A 463 8.64 -17.45 19.65
C PHE A 463 9.75 -18.06 20.51
N PHE A 464 9.39 -18.50 21.70
CA PHE A 464 10.35 -18.93 22.70
C PHE A 464 10.09 -20.36 23.15
N ALA A 465 11.18 -21.06 23.45
CA ALA A 465 11.12 -22.38 24.05
C ALA A 465 12.34 -22.61 24.95
N ARG A 466 12.12 -23.33 26.05
CA ARG A 466 13.18 -23.72 26.98
C ARG A 466 13.60 -25.17 26.71
N PRO A 467 14.72 -25.41 26.02
CA PRO A 467 15.25 -26.76 25.84
C PRO A 467 15.77 -27.34 27.15
N SER A 468 15.82 -28.67 27.27
CA SER A 468 16.48 -29.32 28.40
C SER A 468 17.98 -29.03 28.43
N ALA A 469 18.61 -29.20 29.58
CA ALA A 469 20.06 -29.02 29.73
C ALA A 469 20.88 -30.00 28.86
N ALA A 470 20.31 -31.14 28.48
CA ALA A 470 20.95 -32.19 27.69
C ALA A 470 20.65 -32.10 26.19
N ALA A 471 19.81 -31.15 25.77
CA ALA A 471 19.39 -30.99 24.38
C ALA A 471 20.60 -30.75 23.46
N LYS A 472 20.71 -31.53 22.38
CA LYS A 472 21.79 -31.40 21.39
C LYS A 472 21.31 -30.82 20.08
N LYS A 473 20.03 -31.01 19.75
CA LYS A 473 19.44 -30.58 18.49
C LYS A 473 18.08 -29.96 18.77
N ILE A 474 17.85 -28.78 18.20
CA ILE A 474 16.55 -28.14 18.18
C ILE A 474 16.09 -27.97 16.75
N THR A 475 14.84 -28.35 16.48
CA THR A 475 14.17 -28.10 15.20
C THR A 475 12.91 -27.30 15.47
N VAL A 476 12.76 -26.15 14.82
CA VAL A 476 11.53 -25.35 14.83
C VAL A 476 10.81 -25.56 13.51
N LYS A 477 9.49 -25.78 13.59
CA LYS A 477 8.61 -25.84 12.41
C LYS A 477 7.53 -24.77 12.52
N ALA A 478 7.47 -23.91 11.51
CA ALA A 478 6.39 -22.95 11.33
C ALA A 478 5.46 -23.49 10.24
N THR A 479 4.19 -23.73 10.58
CA THR A 479 3.14 -24.07 9.60
C THR A 479 2.28 -22.84 9.37
N ASP A 480 2.24 -22.33 8.14
CA ASP A 480 1.42 -21.18 7.81
C ASP A 480 -0.08 -21.51 7.75
N ARG A 481 -0.89 -20.46 7.59
CA ARG A 481 -2.35 -20.60 7.45
C ARG A 481 -2.81 -21.40 6.22
N PHE A 482 -1.92 -21.67 5.27
CA PHE A 482 -2.18 -22.46 4.07
C PHE A 482 -1.69 -23.90 4.19
N GLY A 483 -1.07 -24.26 5.32
CA GLY A 483 -0.51 -25.59 5.59
C GLY A 483 0.91 -25.80 5.08
N GLN A 484 1.59 -24.76 4.57
CA GLN A 484 2.99 -24.84 4.18
C GLN A 484 3.87 -24.89 5.43
N VAL A 485 4.84 -25.80 5.44
CA VAL A 485 5.74 -26.00 6.58
C VAL A 485 7.13 -25.48 6.23
N PHE A 486 7.64 -24.60 7.10
CA PHE A 486 9.01 -24.08 7.07
C PHE A 486 9.76 -24.63 8.27
N THR A 487 10.99 -25.09 8.06
CA THR A 487 11.77 -25.78 9.10
C THR A 487 13.16 -25.20 9.21
N GLU A 488 13.61 -24.97 10.44
CA GLU A 488 15.00 -24.64 10.73
C GLU A 488 15.52 -25.52 11.87
N THR A 489 16.76 -25.98 11.72
CA THR A 489 17.40 -26.87 12.69
C THR A 489 18.74 -26.29 13.12
N MET A 490 18.97 -26.30 14.42
CA MET A 490 20.20 -25.83 15.05
C MET A 490 20.76 -26.95 15.93
N GLN A 491 22.08 -27.12 15.87
CA GLN A 491 22.80 -27.95 16.82
C GLN A 491 23.18 -27.08 18.02
N LEU A 492 22.87 -27.55 19.22
CA LEU A 492 23.33 -26.98 20.48
C LEU A 492 24.70 -27.59 20.79
N VAL A 493 25.67 -26.73 21.10
CA VAL A 493 27.04 -27.11 21.46
C VAL A 493 27.10 -27.59 22.91
#